data_AF-A0A2E7TIQ6-F1
#
_entry.id   AF-A0A2E7TIQ6-F1
#
_cell.length_a   1.000
_cell.length_b   1.000
_cell.length_c   1.000
_cell.angle_alpha   90.00
_cell.angle_beta   90.00
_cell.angle_gamma   90.00
#
_symmetry.space_group_name_H-M   'P 1'
#
loop_
_entity.id
_entity.type
_entity.pdbx_description
1 polymer ?
#
loop_
_entity_poly.entity_id
_entity_poly.type
_entity_poly.pdbx_seq_one_letter_code
_entity_poly.pdbx_strand_id
1 'polypeptide(L)'
;MYTHGTNDGETERKEQVMLRNQKYTKNPTIQYIAGLFDGEGCITTSVVKKYNPVMKKRYPCKTIRMEISNTDFGLLRICKKHFKEGHIVNIKPRKRGYLPQQRWQLTHRQVEKVLKKLLPYLHNKAKIKKAREVLKHYEKKN
;
A
#
# COMPACT_ATOMS: atom_id res chain seq x y z
N MET A 1 -29.14 43.45 11.10
CA MET A 1 -28.89 42.56 9.95
C MET A 1 -27.39 42.51 9.73
N TYR A 2 -26.73 41.36 9.93
CA TYR A 2 -25.45 41.00 9.26
C TYR A 2 -25.21 39.50 9.51
N THR A 3 -25.61 38.65 8.55
CA THR A 3 -25.26 37.23 8.53
C THR A 3 -23.80 37.11 8.07
N HIS A 4 -22.91 36.69 8.97
CA HIS A 4 -21.53 36.37 8.62
C HIS A 4 -21.51 35.00 7.94
N GLY A 5 -21.25 35.01 6.63
CA GLY A 5 -21.03 33.80 5.84
C GLY A 5 -19.75 33.11 6.27
N THR A 6 -19.88 31.88 6.75
CA THR A 6 -18.75 30.96 6.97
C THR A 6 -19.14 29.58 6.49
N ASN A 7 -19.35 29.40 5.18
CA ASN A 7 -19.65 28.08 4.60
C ASN A 7 -18.67 27.65 3.51
N ASP A 8 -17.77 28.52 3.06
CA ASP A 8 -17.10 28.32 1.77
C ASP A 8 -15.95 27.30 1.89
N GLY A 9 -15.10 27.44 2.91
CA GLY A 9 -13.95 26.54 3.10
C GLY A 9 -14.28 25.15 3.66
N GLU A 10 -15.43 24.96 4.32
CA GLU A 10 -15.87 23.64 4.81
C GLU A 10 -16.61 22.86 3.71
N THR A 11 -17.35 23.57 2.86
CA THR A 11 -18.05 23.01 1.71
C THR A 11 -17.07 22.58 0.63
N GLU A 12 -16.06 23.40 0.29
CA GLU A 12 -14.98 23.01 -0.63
C GLU A 12 -14.21 21.77 -0.15
N ARG A 13 -13.95 21.66 1.15
CA ARG A 13 -13.28 20.49 1.73
C ARG A 13 -14.13 19.23 1.62
N LYS A 14 -15.44 19.36 1.86
CA LYS A 14 -16.42 18.26 1.71
C LYS A 14 -16.57 17.86 0.26
N GLU A 15 -16.63 18.81 -0.67
CA GLU A 15 -16.67 18.57 -2.12
C GLU A 15 -15.40 17.88 -2.62
N GLN A 16 -14.21 18.34 -2.22
CA GLN A 16 -12.95 17.67 -2.56
C GLN A 16 -12.87 16.25 -1.99
N VAL A 17 -13.40 16.02 -0.78
CA VAL A 17 -13.47 14.67 -0.20
C VAL A 17 -14.50 13.79 -0.92
N MET A 18 -15.62 14.35 -1.37
CA MET A 18 -16.64 13.65 -2.15
C MET A 18 -16.15 13.29 -3.56
N LEU A 19 -15.48 14.23 -4.26
CA LEU A 19 -14.82 14.01 -5.55
C LEU A 19 -13.69 12.98 -5.43
N ARG A 20 -12.91 13.01 -4.34
CA ARG A 20 -11.88 11.98 -4.04
C ARG A 20 -12.46 10.58 -3.77
N ASN A 21 -13.72 10.50 -3.38
CA ASN A 21 -14.45 9.25 -3.21
C ASN A 21 -15.30 8.89 -4.44
N GLN A 22 -15.24 9.69 -5.52
CA GLN A 22 -15.91 9.36 -6.77
C GLN A 22 -15.42 7.99 -7.24
N LYS A 23 -16.37 7.06 -7.29
CA LYS A 23 -16.13 5.65 -7.60
C LYS A 23 -15.34 5.56 -8.91
N TYR A 24 -14.13 5.02 -8.87
CA TYR A 24 -13.41 4.64 -10.09
C TYR A 24 -14.30 3.67 -10.86
N THR A 25 -14.88 4.15 -11.96
CA THR A 25 -15.88 3.45 -12.75
C THR A 25 -15.25 2.35 -13.60
N LYS A 26 -13.94 2.42 -13.85
CA LYS A 26 -13.17 1.42 -14.59
C LYS A 26 -12.37 0.55 -13.64
N ASN A 27 -12.43 -0.77 -13.83
CA ASN A 27 -11.50 -1.69 -13.19
C ASN A 27 -10.13 -1.50 -13.88
N PRO A 28 -9.08 -1.10 -13.13
CA PRO A 28 -7.78 -0.87 -13.74
C PRO A 28 -7.13 -2.18 -14.14
N THR A 29 -6.38 -2.12 -15.23
CA THR A 29 -5.57 -3.24 -15.71
C THR A 29 -4.39 -3.49 -14.78
N ILE A 30 -3.86 -4.70 -14.81
CA ILE A 30 -2.69 -5.04 -14.01
C ILE A 30 -1.45 -4.25 -14.44
N GLN A 31 -1.34 -3.88 -15.72
CA GLN A 31 -0.29 -3.02 -16.26
C GLN A 31 -0.32 -1.62 -15.63
N TYR A 32 -1.51 -1.04 -15.46
CA TYR A 32 -1.65 0.25 -14.76
C TYR A 32 -1.17 0.14 -13.31
N ILE A 33 -1.56 -0.91 -12.60
CA ILE A 33 -1.13 -1.11 -11.21
C ILE A 33 0.37 -1.40 -11.13
N ALA A 34 0.95 -2.09 -12.13
CA ALA A 34 2.39 -2.31 -12.23
C ALA A 34 3.15 -0.99 -12.40
N GLY A 35 2.67 -0.10 -13.28
CA GLY A 35 3.24 1.25 -13.43
C GLY A 35 3.15 2.07 -12.13
N LEU A 36 1.98 2.06 -11.47
CA LEU A 36 1.79 2.69 -10.16
C LEU A 36 2.76 2.12 -9.12
N PHE A 37 2.95 0.79 -9.10
CA PHE A 37 3.87 0.14 -8.20
C PHE A 37 5.33 0.46 -8.55
N ASP A 38 5.70 0.61 -9.82
CA ASP A 38 7.04 1.01 -10.24
C ASP A 38 7.39 2.45 -9.84
N GLY A 39 6.39 3.34 -9.78
CA GLY A 39 6.55 4.69 -9.22
C GLY A 39 6.57 4.70 -7.69
N GLU A 40 5.44 4.36 -7.08
CA GLU A 40 5.16 4.59 -5.65
C GLU A 40 5.38 3.37 -4.75
N GLY A 41 5.53 2.19 -5.34
CA GLY A 41 5.60 0.93 -4.61
C GLY A 41 6.97 0.65 -3.98
N CYS A 42 6.97 -0.11 -2.90
CA CYS A 42 8.18 -0.58 -2.25
C CYS A 42 8.07 -2.06 -1.83
N ILE A 43 9.18 -2.79 -1.96
CA ILE A 43 9.37 -4.14 -1.39
C ILE A 43 10.43 -4.04 -0.30
N THR A 44 10.07 -4.45 0.91
CA THR A 44 10.95 -4.47 2.07
C THR A 44 11.10 -5.88 2.61
N THR A 45 12.34 -6.35 2.72
CA THR A 45 12.71 -7.59 3.40
C THR A 45 13.65 -7.25 4.54
N SER A 46 13.31 -7.60 5.77
CA SER A 46 14.14 -7.37 6.95
C SER A 46 14.12 -8.57 7.90
N VAL A 47 15.09 -8.66 8.81
CA VAL A 47 15.06 -9.63 9.91
C VAL A 47 14.82 -8.85 11.20
N VAL A 48 13.75 -9.19 11.91
CA VAL A 48 13.35 -8.53 13.15
C VAL A 48 13.33 -9.57 14.27
N LYS A 49 13.87 -9.22 15.45
CA LYS A 49 13.79 -10.08 16.63
C LYS A 49 12.37 -10.04 17.20
N LYS A 50 11.60 -11.11 17.02
CA LYS A 50 10.25 -11.26 17.61
C LYS A 50 10.34 -11.97 18.96
N TYR A 51 9.56 -11.51 19.93
CA TYR A 51 9.45 -12.17 21.22
C TYR A 51 8.46 -13.33 21.13
N ASN A 52 8.87 -14.51 21.60
CA ASN A 52 7.98 -15.64 21.81
C ASN A 52 7.61 -15.70 23.31
N PRO A 53 6.33 -15.47 23.68
CA PRO A 53 5.91 -15.51 25.09
C PRO A 53 6.01 -16.91 25.70
N VAL A 54 5.79 -17.97 24.90
CA VAL A 54 5.85 -19.37 25.36
C VAL A 54 7.29 -19.75 25.73
N MET A 55 8.24 -19.41 24.86
CA MET A 55 9.66 -19.74 25.08
C MET A 55 10.41 -18.68 25.89
N LYS A 56 9.73 -17.59 26.27
CA LYS A 56 10.29 -16.39 26.92
C LYS A 56 11.57 -15.84 26.27
N LYS A 57 11.73 -16.00 24.95
CA LYS A 57 12.95 -15.61 24.23
C LYS A 57 12.67 -14.87 22.94
N ARG A 58 13.62 -14.04 22.51
CA ARG A 58 13.58 -13.37 21.20
C ARG A 58 14.25 -14.22 20.14
N TYR A 59 13.63 -14.34 18.97
CA TYR A 59 14.15 -15.10 17.83
C TYR A 59 14.12 -14.25 16.55
N PRO A 60 15.09 -14.43 15.64
CA PRO A 60 15.10 -13.70 14.38
C PRO A 60 13.94 -14.18 13.49
N CYS A 61 13.14 -13.24 13.01
CA CYS A 61 12.02 -13.50 12.11
C CYS A 61 12.18 -12.67 10.83
N LYS A 62 12.25 -13.34 9.68
CA LYS A 62 12.26 -12.65 8.38
C LYS A 62 10.87 -12.06 8.11
N THR A 63 10.84 -10.74 7.99
CA THR A 63 9.65 -9.94 7.69
C THR A 63 9.72 -9.51 6.23
N ILE A 64 8.64 -9.74 5.49
CA ILE A 64 8.51 -9.38 4.08
C ILE A 64 7.26 -8.52 3.95
N ARG A 65 7.42 -7.34 3.38
CA ARG A 65 6.34 -6.38 3.15
C ARG A 65 6.40 -5.80 1.76
N MET A 66 5.23 -5.54 1.20
CA MET A 66 5.07 -4.78 -0.02
C MET A 66 4.02 -3.71 0.21
N GLU A 67 4.28 -2.49 -0.22
CA GLU A 67 3.41 -1.36 0.06
C GLU A 67 3.37 -0.32 -1.06
N ILE A 68 2.23 0.37 -1.16
CA ILE A 68 2.06 1.63 -1.90
C ILE A 68 1.44 2.61 -0.90
N SER A 69 2.02 3.79 -0.75
CA SER A 69 1.45 4.85 0.12
C SER A 69 1.07 6.04 -0.74
N ASN A 70 -0.11 6.61 -0.53
CA ASN A 70 -0.55 7.78 -1.28
C ASN A 70 -1.55 8.62 -0.47
N THR A 71 -1.62 9.92 -0.76
CA THR A 71 -2.72 10.77 -0.32
C THR A 71 -3.96 10.51 -1.17
N ASP A 72 -3.85 10.11 -2.45
CA ASP A 72 -5.03 9.62 -3.17
C ASP A 72 -5.40 8.20 -2.69
N PHE A 73 -6.41 8.13 -1.83
CA PHE A 73 -6.89 6.90 -1.21
C PHE A 73 -7.58 5.98 -2.22
N GLY A 74 -8.09 6.55 -3.31
CA GLY A 74 -8.76 5.84 -4.38
C GLY A 74 -7.88 4.80 -5.06
N LEU A 75 -6.65 5.20 -5.39
CA LEU A 75 -5.63 4.34 -5.99
C LEU A 75 -5.32 3.11 -5.13
N LEU A 76 -5.29 3.27 -3.81
CA LEU A 76 -5.00 2.18 -2.88
C LEU A 76 -6.16 1.18 -2.78
N ARG A 77 -7.39 1.69 -2.80
CA ARG A 77 -8.61 0.85 -2.83
C ARG A 77 -8.71 0.07 -4.13
N ILE A 78 -8.30 0.67 -5.25
CA ILE A 78 -8.13 0.00 -6.53
C ILE A 78 -7.21 -1.23 -6.39
N CYS A 79 -6.03 -1.07 -5.81
CA CYS A 79 -5.07 -2.17 -5.67
C CYS A 79 -5.65 -3.29 -4.79
N LYS A 80 -6.26 -2.92 -3.66
CA LYS A 80 -6.92 -3.89 -2.77
C LYS A 80 -8.06 -4.62 -3.47
N LYS A 81 -8.91 -3.92 -4.24
CA LYS A 81 -10.03 -4.51 -4.97
C LYS A 81 -9.55 -5.46 -6.07
N HIS A 82 -8.54 -5.07 -6.84
CA HIS A 82 -8.00 -5.85 -7.94
C HIS A 82 -7.37 -7.16 -7.46
N PHE A 83 -6.50 -7.09 -6.44
CA PHE A 83 -5.79 -8.28 -5.95
C PHE A 83 -6.57 -9.10 -4.92
N LYS A 84 -7.58 -8.50 -4.28
CA LYS A 84 -8.31 -9.07 -3.12
C LYS A 84 -7.35 -9.52 -2.00
N GLU A 85 -6.21 -8.85 -1.89
CA GLU A 85 -5.15 -9.13 -0.93
C GLU A 85 -4.66 -7.82 -0.27
N GLY A 86 -4.08 -7.96 0.92
CA GLY A 86 -3.55 -6.84 1.69
C GLY A 86 -4.62 -6.01 2.40
N HIS A 87 -4.16 -4.99 3.11
CA HIS A 87 -4.99 -4.14 3.96
C HIS A 87 -4.63 -2.67 3.77
N ILE A 88 -5.59 -1.79 4.04
CA ILE A 88 -5.38 -0.34 4.04
C ILE A 88 -5.00 0.08 5.45
N VAL A 89 -3.89 0.82 5.58
CA VAL A 89 -3.40 1.39 6.83
C VAL A 89 -3.51 2.91 6.74
N ASN A 90 -4.11 3.54 7.75
CA ASN A 90 -4.10 5.00 7.88
C ASN A 90 -2.77 5.45 8.48
N ILE A 91 -2.10 6.40 7.83
CA ILE A 91 -0.83 6.96 8.26
C ILE A 91 -1.07 8.40 8.72
N LYS A 92 -0.77 8.65 10.00
CA LYS A 92 -0.83 10.00 10.58
C LYS A 92 0.22 10.90 9.92
N PRO A 93 -0.12 12.17 9.61
CA PRO A 93 0.84 13.15 9.14
C PRO A 93 2.02 13.29 10.11
N ARG A 94 3.24 13.38 9.58
CA ARG A 94 4.46 13.55 10.41
C ARG A 94 4.65 14.98 10.91
N LYS A 95 4.07 15.95 10.22
CA LYS A 95 4.17 17.38 10.51
C LYS A 95 2.80 18.04 10.37
N ARG A 96 2.59 19.13 11.12
CA ARG A 96 1.39 19.97 10.98
C ARG A 96 1.32 20.52 9.55
N GLY A 97 0.13 20.50 8.94
CA GLY A 97 -0.09 20.94 7.56
C GLY A 97 0.09 19.86 6.49
N TYR A 98 0.63 18.67 6.84
CA TYR A 98 0.77 17.58 5.87
C TYR A 98 -0.56 16.82 5.77
N LEU A 99 -0.90 16.40 4.55
CA LEU A 99 -2.10 15.60 4.33
C LEU A 99 -1.94 14.19 4.93
N PRO A 100 -3.02 13.62 5.50
CA PRO A 100 -3.02 12.23 5.91
C PRO A 100 -2.84 11.32 4.70
N GLN A 101 -2.06 10.26 4.89
CA GLN A 101 -1.79 9.28 3.85
C GLN A 101 -2.46 7.96 4.22
N GLN A 102 -2.78 7.17 3.21
CA GLN A 102 -3.10 5.76 3.38
C GLN A 102 -2.00 4.93 2.75
N ARG A 103 -1.94 3.67 3.16
CA ARG A 103 -1.05 2.68 2.59
C ARG A 103 -1.80 1.40 2.31
N TRP A 104 -1.74 0.93 1.07
CA TRP A 104 -2.06 -0.46 0.77
C TRP A 104 -0.84 -1.30 1.10
N GLN A 105 -0.98 -2.20 2.07
CA GLN A 105 0.11 -3.00 2.62
C GLN A 105 -0.21 -4.49 2.51
N LEU A 106 0.80 -5.24 2.07
CA LEU A 106 0.82 -6.71 2.00
C LEU A 106 1.93 -7.22 2.90
N THR A 107 1.69 -8.36 3.55
CA THR A 107 2.69 -8.99 4.42
C THR A 107 2.88 -10.46 4.06
N HIS A 108 4.12 -10.93 4.18
CA HIS A 108 4.49 -12.34 4.06
C HIS A 108 3.92 -13.02 2.79
N ARG A 109 3.13 -14.10 2.95
CA ARG A 109 2.57 -14.88 1.83
C ARG A 109 1.66 -14.07 0.91
N GLN A 110 1.06 -12.98 1.39
CA GLN A 110 0.27 -12.09 0.54
C GLN A 110 1.15 -11.41 -0.52
N VAL A 111 2.39 -11.05 -0.15
CA VAL A 111 3.36 -10.46 -1.06
C VAL A 111 3.69 -11.44 -2.17
N GLU A 112 3.95 -12.70 -1.83
CA GLU A 112 4.23 -13.75 -2.82
C GLU A 112 3.08 -13.91 -3.83
N LYS A 113 1.84 -14.05 -3.35
CA LYS A 113 0.66 -14.20 -4.20
C LYS A 113 0.49 -13.03 -5.18
N VAL A 114 0.71 -11.80 -4.72
CA VAL A 114 0.56 -10.61 -5.56
C VAL A 114 1.75 -10.48 -6.51
N LEU A 115 2.98 -10.71 -6.06
CA LEU A 115 4.16 -10.63 -6.92
C LEU A 115 4.14 -11.65 -8.05
N LYS A 116 3.62 -12.87 -7.86
CA LYS A 116 3.47 -13.85 -8.95
C LYS A 116 2.63 -13.29 -10.12
N LYS A 117 1.64 -12.45 -9.83
CA LYS A 117 0.77 -11.81 -10.83
C LYS A 117 1.37 -10.51 -11.38
N LEU A 118 2.02 -9.73 -10.52
CA LEU A 118 2.50 -8.38 -10.84
C LEU A 118 3.85 -8.39 -11.57
N LEU A 119 4.75 -9.31 -11.23
CA LEU A 119 6.13 -9.37 -11.70
C LEU A 119 6.29 -9.33 -13.23
N PRO A 120 5.45 -10.00 -14.05
CA PRO A 120 5.58 -9.95 -15.52
C PRO A 120 5.41 -8.54 -16.12
N TYR A 121 4.81 -7.61 -15.38
CA TYR A 121 4.47 -6.26 -15.85
C TYR A 121 5.34 -5.16 -15.23
N LEU A 122 6.28 -5.51 -14.35
CA LEU A 122 7.21 -4.56 -13.74
C LEU A 122 8.34 -4.21 -14.72
N HIS A 123 8.76 -2.95 -14.69
CA HIS A 123 9.85 -2.39 -15.48
C HIS A 123 11.03 -1.95 -14.60
N ASN A 124 10.80 -1.60 -13.32
CA ASN A 124 11.87 -1.18 -12.44
C ASN A 124 12.79 -2.36 -12.07
N LYS A 125 14.02 -2.35 -12.59
CA LYS A 125 15.03 -3.42 -12.38
C LYS A 125 15.29 -3.75 -10.90
N ALA A 126 15.33 -2.74 -10.02
CA ALA A 126 15.56 -2.96 -8.60
C ALA A 126 14.38 -3.65 -7.91
N LYS A 127 13.14 -3.28 -8.29
CA LYS A 127 11.92 -3.93 -7.78
C LYS A 127 11.76 -5.35 -8.33
N ILE A 128 12.07 -5.57 -9.61
CA ILE A 128 12.11 -6.92 -10.21
C ILE A 128 13.10 -7.82 -9.46
N LYS A 129 14.32 -7.34 -9.19
CA LYS A 129 15.33 -8.09 -8.43
C LYS A 129 14.81 -8.49 -7.05
N LYS A 130 14.29 -7.52 -6.27
CA LYS A 130 13.72 -7.80 -4.94
C LYS A 130 12.53 -8.74 -5.00
N ALA A 131 11.67 -8.60 -6.00
CA ALA A 131 10.52 -9.49 -6.18
C ALA A 131 10.96 -10.94 -6.41
N ARG A 132 11.96 -11.17 -7.28
CA ARG A 132 12.54 -12.50 -7.52
C ARG A 132 13.16 -13.09 -6.25
N GLU A 133 13.87 -12.29 -5.45
CA GLU A 133 14.43 -12.73 -4.15
C GLU A 133 13.33 -13.17 -3.17
N VAL A 134 12.19 -12.46 -3.14
CA VAL A 134 11.03 -12.83 -2.33
C VAL A 134 10.41 -14.13 -2.81
N LEU A 135 10.19 -14.31 -4.12
CA LEU A 135 9.61 -15.54 -4.66
C LEU A 135 10.52 -16.76 -4.38
N LYS A 136 11.83 -16.62 -4.62
CA LYS A 136 12.82 -17.66 -4.29
C LYS A 136 12.83 -18.04 -2.81
N HIS A 137 12.55 -17.08 -1.91
CA HIS A 137 12.44 -17.36 -0.48
C HIS A 137 11.29 -18.31 -0.14
N TYR A 138 10.17 -18.18 -0.87
CA TYR A 138 8.98 -19.00 -0.65
C TYR A 138 9.05 -20.35 -1.38
N GLU A 139 9.69 -20.41 -2.55
CA GLU A 139 9.96 -21.68 -3.25
C GLU A 139 10.81 -22.63 -2.41
N LYS A 140 11.86 -22.13 -1.75
CA LYS A 140 12.73 -22.95 -0.88
C LYS A 140 12.07 -23.48 0.40
N LYS A 141 10.86 -23.01 0.71
CA LYS A 141 10.13 -23.35 1.94
C LYS A 141 8.93 -24.26 1.70
N ASN A 142 8.60 -24.51 0.44
CA ASN A 142 7.64 -25.54 0.03
C ASN A 142 8.42 -26.83 -0.26
#